data_AF-A0A117I991-F1
#
_entry.id   AF-A0A117I991-F1
#
_cell.length_a   1.000
_cell.length_b   1.000
_cell.length_c   1.000
_cell.angle_alpha   90.00
_cell.angle_beta   90.00
_cell.angle_gamma   90.00
#
_symmetry.space_group_name_H-M   'P 1'
#
loop_
_entity.id
_entity.type
_entity.pdbx_description
1 polymer ?
#
loop_
_entity_poly.entity_id
_entity_poly.type
_entity_poly.pdbx_seq_one_letter_code
_entity_poly.pdbx_strand_id
1 'polypeptide(L)'
;MSFTRFLQDDPLRTRADYMRLFIEVANELGLEEKPAAVLAGMCTLQEVGVKDNDPPFERRIWLPANPTREPTSVNYPHDSESDDGRSVGICQQQRGPNGELWWGTVADEMNPRTAIRNFMSRLPKEFHANDGIDAGHFIAAAKSANDVVQGVQRSGVPEAYAQWWGDAIRLYNEVKAGGPVTVPPPPDAIEYEHGPWTGDPVWLADVLRAEGLTVIETPGWLESGHGDMGSLWGVLNHHTGSNGSTWQSIRYGRSDLAGPLANIHLRRDGVVELVAVGVCWHGGTGYWPGLGRHNANQRMIGIECQNDGGGSPGKPHRSSWPDVQYDALVKVNAAINRRIDVDASHSLSHKEYDQGDPPTAEGKWDPGAIDMDILRADIQAQINRKPRTGGFLMALTDKQQQELYDEIMKRGPSRAALAEDGKDIETMLGFIYNIDGNVWDGRNTLAYLLDVPYAVEHVERVAREGVAPDSYAATNPFVAEFGQDMCKALVAFKPKFQAVFKMGAA
;
A
#
# COMPACT_ATOMS: atom_id res chain seq x y z
N MET A 1 -26.09 17.79 14.27
CA MET A 1 -26.77 19.07 14.51
C MET A 1 -26.32 20.16 13.54
N SER A 2 -27.27 21.02 13.18
CA SER A 2 -27.05 22.26 12.44
C SER A 2 -27.26 23.45 13.36
N PHE A 3 -26.26 24.33 13.46
CA PHE A 3 -26.41 25.61 14.15
C PHE A 3 -27.20 26.58 13.26
N THR A 4 -28.17 27.26 13.84
CA THR A 4 -28.93 28.30 13.14
C THR A 4 -28.36 29.69 13.44
N ARG A 5 -27.73 29.87 14.61
CA ARG A 5 -27.16 31.15 15.02
C ARG A 5 -26.09 31.00 16.10
N PHE A 6 -25.04 31.83 16.04
CA PHE A 6 -24.15 32.10 17.17
C PHE A 6 -24.50 33.48 17.74
N LEU A 7 -24.66 33.59 19.06
CA LEU A 7 -25.14 34.80 19.74
C LEU A 7 -24.01 35.73 20.20
N GLN A 8 -22.78 35.24 20.15
CA GLN A 8 -21.55 35.90 20.57
C GLN A 8 -20.36 35.33 19.79
N ASP A 9 -19.22 36.02 19.83
CA ASP A 9 -18.03 35.66 19.05
C ASP A 9 -17.27 34.45 19.65
N ASP A 10 -17.31 34.32 20.97
CA ASP A 10 -16.67 33.23 21.72
C ASP A 10 -17.72 32.44 22.52
N PRO A 11 -17.59 31.11 22.70
CA PRO A 11 -18.50 30.34 23.55
C PRO A 11 -18.47 30.78 25.02
N LEU A 12 -19.51 30.42 25.79
CA LEU A 12 -19.60 30.73 27.22
C LEU A 12 -18.45 30.14 28.06
N ARG A 13 -17.83 29.07 27.57
CA ARG A 13 -16.76 28.33 28.25
C ARG A 13 -15.74 27.85 27.24
N THR A 14 -14.48 27.82 27.65
CA THR A 14 -13.44 27.18 26.84
C THR A 14 -13.63 25.67 26.85
N ARG A 15 -13.10 24.98 25.83
CA ARG A 15 -13.07 23.50 25.82
C ARG A 15 -12.35 22.92 27.05
N ALA A 16 -11.33 23.61 27.57
CA ALA A 16 -10.62 23.21 28.78
C ALA A 16 -11.52 23.29 30.03
N ASP A 17 -12.37 24.31 30.13
CA ASP A 17 -13.34 24.43 31.22
C ASP A 17 -14.38 23.30 31.18
N TYR A 18 -14.82 22.91 29.98
CA TYR A 18 -15.68 21.74 29.81
C TYR A 18 -14.99 20.44 30.23
N MET A 19 -13.74 20.22 29.82
CA MET A 19 -13.01 19.02 30.22
C MET A 19 -12.73 18.95 31.73
N ARG A 20 -12.42 20.08 32.39
CA ARG A 20 -12.36 20.14 33.86
C ARG A 20 -13.68 19.71 34.49
N LEU A 21 -14.79 20.24 33.97
CA LEU A 21 -16.12 19.85 34.41
C LEU A 21 -16.38 18.35 34.22
N PHE A 22 -15.95 17.75 33.10
CA PHE A 22 -16.13 16.31 32.86
C PHE A 22 -15.35 15.47 33.87
N ILE A 23 -14.10 15.86 34.17
CA ILE A 23 -13.26 15.23 35.19
C ILE A 23 -13.90 15.31 36.57
N GLU A 24 -14.41 16.49 36.95
CA GLU A 24 -15.10 16.68 38.23
C GLU A 24 -16.32 15.78 38.34
N VAL A 25 -17.16 15.71 37.29
CA VAL A 25 -18.36 14.86 37.30
C VAL A 25 -18.01 13.37 37.33
N ALA A 26 -16.97 12.93 36.62
CA ALA A 26 -16.51 11.54 36.66
C ALA A 26 -16.09 11.13 38.08
N ASN A 27 -15.32 11.99 38.76
CA ASN A 27 -14.91 11.78 40.15
C ASN A 27 -16.10 11.79 41.13
N GLU A 28 -17.04 12.72 40.96
CA GLU A 28 -18.28 12.80 41.77
C GLU A 28 -19.14 11.52 41.66
N LEU A 29 -19.10 10.86 40.51
CA LEU A 29 -19.84 9.61 40.25
C LEU A 29 -19.06 8.34 40.62
N GLY A 30 -17.80 8.45 41.06
CA GLY A 30 -16.96 7.30 41.36
C GLY A 30 -16.61 6.46 40.12
N LEU A 31 -16.55 7.10 38.94
CA LEU A 31 -16.19 6.44 37.70
C LEU A 31 -14.68 6.37 37.52
N GLU A 32 -14.20 5.52 36.62
CA GLU A 32 -12.82 5.63 36.13
C GLU A 32 -12.64 6.98 35.41
N GLU A 33 -11.87 7.88 36.03
CA GLU A 33 -11.83 9.30 35.71
C GLU A 33 -11.51 9.57 34.22
N LYS A 34 -10.41 9.00 33.72
CA LYS A 34 -9.90 9.29 32.38
C LYS A 34 -10.84 8.75 31.30
N PRO A 35 -11.25 7.47 31.30
CA PRO A 35 -12.17 6.98 30.27
C PRO A 35 -13.51 7.70 30.28
N ALA A 36 -14.11 7.95 31.45
CA ALA A 36 -15.39 8.65 31.55
C ALA A 36 -15.30 10.08 30.98
N ALA A 37 -14.28 10.85 31.37
CA ALA A 37 -14.08 12.21 30.89
C ALA A 37 -13.82 12.28 29.37
N VAL A 38 -13.06 11.32 28.83
CA VAL A 38 -12.80 11.22 27.39
C VAL A 38 -14.07 10.90 26.61
N LEU A 39 -14.91 9.96 27.06
CA LEU A 39 -16.17 9.62 26.38
C LEU A 39 -17.15 10.80 26.36
N ALA A 40 -17.23 11.55 27.46
CA ALA A 40 -18.01 12.79 27.52
C ALA A 40 -17.46 13.87 26.57
N GLY A 41 -16.13 13.96 26.45
CA GLY A 41 -15.45 14.81 25.48
C GLY A 41 -15.79 14.46 24.04
N MET A 42 -15.74 13.17 23.68
CA MET A 42 -16.08 12.70 22.33
C MET A 42 -17.54 13.03 21.96
N CYS A 43 -18.46 12.77 22.89
CA CYS A 43 -19.87 13.11 22.72
C CYS A 43 -20.01 14.62 22.46
N THR A 44 -19.46 15.46 23.33
CA THR A 44 -19.61 16.91 23.22
C THR A 44 -18.98 17.49 21.95
N LEU A 45 -17.79 17.01 21.55
CA LEU A 45 -17.10 17.47 20.35
C LEU A 45 -17.84 17.11 19.05
N GLN A 46 -18.49 15.93 19.03
CA GLN A 46 -19.35 15.50 17.92
C GLN A 46 -20.62 16.33 17.86
N GLU A 47 -21.28 16.50 19.00
CA GLU A 47 -22.63 17.05 19.05
C GLU A 47 -22.66 18.56 18.82
N VAL A 48 -21.70 19.29 19.39
CA VAL A 48 -21.72 20.77 19.43
C VAL A 48 -20.37 21.44 19.18
N GLY A 49 -19.35 20.67 18.78
CA GLY A 49 -18.07 21.23 18.38
C GLY A 49 -18.20 21.94 17.02
N VAL A 50 -17.58 23.10 16.86
CA VAL A 50 -17.51 23.84 15.58
C VAL A 50 -16.06 24.15 15.28
N LYS A 51 -15.60 23.82 14.07
CA LYS A 51 -14.23 24.09 13.64
C LYS A 51 -14.00 25.60 13.55
N ASP A 52 -12.98 26.08 14.25
CA ASP A 52 -12.54 27.46 14.10
C ASP A 52 -11.78 27.63 12.76
N ASN A 53 -11.98 28.77 12.10
CA ASN A 53 -11.23 29.12 10.89
C ASN A 53 -9.93 29.87 11.22
N ASP A 54 -9.69 30.20 12.50
CA ASP A 54 -8.47 30.84 12.98
C ASP A 54 -7.59 29.89 13.82
N PRO A 55 -6.25 30.06 13.83
CA PRO A 55 -5.35 29.28 14.68
C PRO A 55 -5.73 29.37 16.17
N PRO A 56 -5.70 28.27 16.95
CA PRO A 56 -5.07 26.98 16.65
C PRO A 56 -5.94 25.98 15.85
N PHE A 57 -6.99 26.43 15.14
CA PHE A 57 -7.90 25.59 14.33
C PHE A 57 -8.63 24.50 15.13
N GLU A 58 -8.78 24.72 16.43
CA GLU A 58 -9.44 23.81 17.34
C GLU A 58 -10.96 23.93 17.26
N ARG A 59 -11.68 22.85 17.62
CA ARG A 59 -13.14 22.92 17.74
C ARG A 59 -13.53 23.65 19.01
N ARG A 60 -14.32 24.71 18.85
CA ARG A 60 -14.99 25.41 19.96
C ARG A 60 -16.27 24.65 20.32
N ILE A 61 -16.53 24.48 21.62
CA ILE A 61 -17.74 23.80 22.13
C ILE A 61 -18.77 24.87 22.41
N TRP A 62 -19.88 24.83 21.69
CA TRP A 62 -20.99 25.77 21.87
C TRP A 62 -22.13 25.12 22.67
N LEU A 63 -22.90 25.92 23.39
CA LEU A 63 -24.07 25.53 24.17
C LEU A 63 -25.35 26.02 23.48
N PRO A 64 -25.95 25.21 22.58
CA PRO A 64 -27.10 25.63 21.80
C PRO A 64 -28.42 25.52 22.57
N ALA A 65 -29.24 26.56 22.50
CA ALA A 65 -30.68 26.50 22.79
C ALA A 65 -31.46 26.11 21.51
N ASN A 66 -32.69 25.61 21.65
CA ASN A 66 -33.55 25.28 20.52
C ASN A 66 -34.85 26.11 20.59
N PRO A 67 -34.85 27.36 20.09
CA PRO A 67 -35.99 28.27 20.20
C PRO A 67 -37.22 27.79 19.41
N THR A 68 -37.06 26.87 18.46
CA THR A 68 -38.12 26.45 17.55
C THR A 68 -38.91 25.24 18.06
N ARG A 69 -38.24 24.26 18.66
CA ARG A 69 -38.82 22.97 19.06
C ARG A 69 -38.75 22.71 20.55
N GLU A 70 -37.92 23.42 21.30
CA GLU A 70 -37.92 23.46 22.76
C GLU A 70 -37.75 24.92 23.27
N PRO A 71 -38.76 25.80 23.04
CA PRO A 71 -38.62 27.24 23.24
C PRO A 71 -38.28 27.65 24.67
N THR A 72 -38.53 26.78 25.66
CA THR A 72 -38.18 27.08 27.05
C THR A 72 -36.68 27.08 27.31
N SER A 73 -35.88 26.48 26.41
CA SER A 73 -34.42 26.41 26.49
C SER A 73 -33.73 27.78 26.47
N VAL A 74 -34.33 28.78 25.80
CA VAL A 74 -33.76 30.14 25.72
C VAL A 74 -33.74 30.88 27.06
N ASN A 75 -34.45 30.37 28.07
CA ASN A 75 -34.46 30.95 29.42
C ASN A 75 -33.22 30.57 30.25
N TYR A 76 -32.36 29.68 29.74
CA TYR A 76 -31.14 29.22 30.39
C TYR A 76 -29.91 29.79 29.67
N PRO A 77 -28.73 29.86 30.32
CA PRO A 77 -27.51 30.33 29.66
C PRO A 77 -27.22 29.53 28.38
N HIS A 78 -26.96 30.23 27.28
CA HIS A 78 -26.62 29.67 25.97
C HIS A 78 -25.82 30.72 25.16
N ASP A 79 -25.00 30.27 24.21
CA ASP A 79 -24.21 31.12 23.30
C ASP A 79 -24.57 30.91 21.83
N SER A 80 -25.46 29.98 21.56
CA SER A 80 -25.82 29.56 20.21
C SER A 80 -27.25 29.03 20.16
N GLU A 81 -27.78 28.90 18.95
CA GLU A 81 -29.11 28.37 18.67
C GLU A 81 -29.01 27.26 17.62
N SER A 82 -29.86 26.24 17.75
CA SER A 82 -30.04 25.16 16.78
C SER A 82 -31.53 24.90 16.52
N ASP A 83 -31.83 24.14 15.47
CA ASP A 83 -33.18 23.64 15.15
C ASP A 83 -33.23 22.11 14.99
N ASP A 84 -32.19 21.41 15.49
CA ASP A 84 -32.07 19.96 15.39
C ASP A 84 -33.01 19.26 16.38
N GLY A 85 -34.05 18.60 15.85
CA GLY A 85 -35.03 17.86 16.65
C GLY A 85 -35.61 18.69 17.79
N ARG A 86 -35.67 18.11 18.99
CA ARG A 86 -35.92 18.84 20.26
C ARG A 86 -34.63 18.97 21.09
N SER A 87 -33.48 18.75 20.47
CA SER A 87 -32.19 18.65 21.15
C SER A 87 -31.67 20.00 21.61
N VAL A 88 -31.09 20.01 22.80
CA VAL A 88 -30.50 21.19 23.43
C VAL A 88 -29.21 20.84 24.15
N GLY A 89 -28.40 21.86 24.45
CA GLY A 89 -27.23 21.73 25.28
C GLY A 89 -26.06 20.97 24.66
N ILE A 90 -25.00 20.76 25.44
CA ILE A 90 -23.70 20.26 24.97
C ILE A 90 -23.68 18.79 24.55
N CYS A 91 -24.66 17.99 24.96
CA CYS A 91 -24.79 16.59 24.59
C CYS A 91 -25.96 16.33 23.63
N GLN A 92 -26.58 17.40 23.10
CA GLN A 92 -27.76 17.36 22.23
C GLN A 92 -28.88 16.43 22.77
N GLN A 93 -29.10 16.49 24.08
CA GLN A 93 -30.10 15.71 24.78
C GLN A 93 -31.51 16.27 24.49
N GLN A 94 -32.51 15.38 24.46
CA GLN A 94 -33.90 15.76 24.20
C GLN A 94 -34.90 14.86 24.91
N ARG A 95 -36.11 15.40 25.12
CA ARG A 95 -37.28 14.66 25.54
C ARG A 95 -37.66 13.56 24.54
N GLY A 96 -38.34 12.53 25.05
CA GLY A 96 -38.95 11.51 24.23
C GLY A 96 -40.05 12.03 23.30
N PRO A 97 -40.49 11.22 22.31
CA PRO A 97 -41.50 11.59 21.33
C PRO A 97 -42.77 12.15 21.97
N ASN A 98 -43.17 11.63 23.14
CA ASN A 98 -44.38 12.00 23.86
C ASN A 98 -44.13 12.97 25.03
N GLY A 99 -42.92 13.53 25.13
CA GLY A 99 -42.54 14.47 26.19
C GLY A 99 -41.90 13.83 27.42
N GLU A 100 -41.53 12.55 27.33
CA GLU A 100 -40.82 11.84 28.39
C GLU A 100 -39.49 12.53 28.72
N LEU A 101 -39.17 12.66 30.01
CA LEU A 101 -37.92 13.28 30.47
C LEU A 101 -36.74 12.30 30.36
N TRP A 102 -36.40 11.89 29.14
CA TRP A 102 -35.31 10.94 28.90
C TRP A 102 -33.97 11.40 29.47
N TRP A 103 -33.72 12.70 29.61
CA TRP A 103 -32.46 13.23 30.12
C TRP A 103 -32.64 14.24 31.26
N GLY A 104 -33.83 14.27 31.87
CA GLY A 104 -34.22 15.29 32.86
C GLY A 104 -35.09 16.38 32.24
N THR A 105 -35.23 17.48 32.97
CA THR A 105 -35.91 18.70 32.49
C THR A 105 -35.04 19.49 31.52
N VAL A 106 -35.62 20.45 30.80
CA VAL A 106 -34.85 21.35 29.91
C VAL A 106 -33.78 22.12 30.69
N ALA A 107 -34.03 22.43 31.97
CA ALA A 107 -33.02 23.02 32.84
C ALA A 107 -31.81 22.09 33.05
N ASP A 108 -32.06 20.78 33.14
CA ASP A 108 -31.03 19.76 33.31
C ASP A 108 -30.23 19.56 32.03
N GLU A 109 -30.91 19.52 30.88
CA GLU A 109 -30.31 19.38 29.55
C GLU A 109 -29.47 20.62 29.17
N MET A 110 -29.94 21.83 29.52
CA MET A 110 -29.22 23.09 29.29
C MET A 110 -28.08 23.34 30.29
N ASN A 111 -28.03 22.64 31.43
CA ASN A 111 -26.96 22.79 32.40
C ASN A 111 -25.82 21.80 32.09
N PRO A 112 -24.62 22.28 31.69
CA PRO A 112 -23.51 21.39 31.33
C PRO A 112 -23.15 20.33 32.38
N ARG A 113 -23.22 20.68 33.68
CA ARG A 113 -22.88 19.74 34.77
C ARG A 113 -23.91 18.63 34.85
N THR A 114 -25.19 18.98 34.78
CA THR A 114 -26.28 18.01 34.90
C THR A 114 -26.38 17.15 33.65
N ALA A 115 -26.27 17.74 32.46
CA ALA A 115 -26.27 17.01 31.19
C ALA A 115 -25.19 15.93 31.12
N ILE A 116 -23.95 16.27 31.51
CA ILE A 116 -22.82 15.32 31.51
C ILE A 116 -22.97 14.27 32.61
N ARG A 117 -23.48 14.64 33.79
CA ARG A 117 -23.79 13.67 34.84
C ARG A 117 -24.84 12.65 34.38
N ASN A 118 -25.87 13.10 33.66
CA ASN A 118 -26.90 12.22 33.10
C ASN A 118 -26.34 11.31 32.00
N PHE A 119 -25.40 11.81 31.19
CA PHE A 119 -24.65 11.00 30.23
C PHE A 119 -23.78 9.94 30.94
N MET A 120 -22.91 10.38 31.85
CA MET A 120 -21.94 9.53 32.54
C MET A 120 -22.59 8.47 33.45
N SER A 121 -23.72 8.79 34.08
CA SER A 121 -24.46 7.82 34.92
C SER A 121 -25.03 6.65 34.12
N ARG A 122 -25.10 6.75 32.79
CA ARG A 122 -25.54 5.69 31.87
C ARG A 122 -24.39 4.93 31.26
N LEU A 123 -23.14 5.28 31.57
CA LEU A 123 -22.00 4.49 31.14
C LEU A 123 -22.13 3.06 31.70
N PRO A 124 -21.65 2.05 30.94
CA PRO A 124 -21.69 0.65 31.36
C PRO A 124 -21.12 0.44 32.77
N LYS A 125 -21.63 -0.57 33.49
CA LYS A 125 -21.29 -0.81 34.90
C LYS A 125 -19.79 -0.98 35.14
N GLU A 126 -19.09 -1.45 34.12
CA GLU A 126 -17.64 -1.63 34.06
C GLU A 126 -16.90 -0.31 34.35
N PHE A 127 -17.50 0.86 34.06
CA PHE A 127 -16.92 2.17 34.35
C PHE A 127 -17.14 2.66 35.78
N HIS A 128 -18.02 2.02 36.55
CA HIS A 128 -18.33 2.38 37.93
C HIS A 128 -17.37 1.60 38.83
N ALA A 129 -16.39 2.28 39.42
CA ALA A 129 -15.31 1.62 40.14
C ALA A 129 -15.86 0.84 41.35
N ASN A 130 -15.82 -0.52 41.30
CA ASN A 130 -15.64 -1.41 42.48
C ASN A 130 -15.67 -2.94 42.27
N ASP A 131 -15.69 -3.50 41.06
CA ASP A 131 -15.80 -4.99 40.91
C ASP A 131 -14.51 -5.72 40.47
N GLY A 132 -13.33 -5.09 40.58
CA GLY A 132 -12.06 -5.79 40.32
C GLY A 132 -11.83 -6.23 38.87
N ILE A 133 -12.63 -5.69 37.94
CA ILE A 133 -12.35 -5.71 36.50
C ILE A 133 -11.72 -4.36 36.16
N ASP A 134 -10.48 -4.39 35.68
CA ASP A 134 -9.72 -3.22 35.26
C ASP A 134 -10.38 -2.58 34.04
N ALA A 135 -11.08 -1.46 34.23
CA ALA A 135 -11.81 -0.76 33.18
C ALA A 135 -10.90 -0.13 32.10
N GLY A 136 -9.58 -0.14 32.33
CA GLY A 136 -8.56 0.07 31.30
C GLY A 136 -8.64 -0.91 30.11
N HIS A 137 -9.34 -2.04 30.25
CA HIS A 137 -9.63 -2.96 29.14
C HIS A 137 -10.67 -2.46 28.14
N PHE A 138 -11.55 -1.53 28.52
CA PHE A 138 -12.76 -1.27 27.73
C PHE A 138 -12.56 -0.25 26.61
N ILE A 139 -11.48 0.53 26.65
CA ILE A 139 -11.25 1.57 25.63
C ILE A 139 -9.81 1.63 25.10
N ALA A 140 -9.39 0.55 24.44
CA ALA A 140 -8.11 0.48 23.73
C ALA A 140 -8.14 1.10 22.32
N ALA A 141 -9.32 1.46 21.79
CA ALA A 141 -9.51 1.96 20.44
C ALA A 141 -10.70 2.91 20.31
N ALA A 142 -10.62 3.84 19.35
CA ALA A 142 -11.65 4.84 19.05
C ALA A 142 -13.02 4.21 18.73
N LYS A 143 -13.05 3.01 18.12
CA LYS A 143 -14.29 2.30 17.83
C LYS A 143 -15.00 1.79 19.08
N SER A 144 -14.27 1.18 20.02
CA SER A 144 -14.86 0.73 21.29
C SER A 144 -15.40 1.92 22.09
N ALA A 145 -14.66 3.02 22.10
CA ALA A 145 -15.10 4.29 22.68
C ALA A 145 -16.40 4.79 22.04
N ASN A 146 -16.45 4.79 20.71
CA ASN A 146 -17.62 5.17 19.93
C ASN A 146 -18.83 4.30 20.25
N ASP A 147 -18.66 2.98 20.32
CA ASP A 147 -19.76 2.05 20.58
C ASP A 147 -20.35 2.26 21.99
N VAL A 148 -19.52 2.64 22.97
CA VAL A 148 -20.00 3.05 24.30
C VAL A 148 -20.78 4.36 24.24
N VAL A 149 -20.23 5.41 23.60
CA VAL A 149 -20.94 6.70 23.47
C VAL A 149 -22.26 6.52 22.72
N GLN A 150 -22.25 5.75 21.63
CA GLN A 150 -23.45 5.44 20.84
C GLN A 150 -24.45 4.58 21.62
N GLY A 151 -24.00 3.66 22.48
CA GLY A 151 -24.89 2.90 23.36
C GLY A 151 -25.69 3.79 24.33
N VAL A 152 -25.07 4.89 24.78
CA VAL A 152 -25.69 5.89 25.66
C VAL A 152 -26.55 6.89 24.88
N GLN A 153 -26.02 7.46 23.80
CA GLN A 153 -26.67 8.53 23.03
C GLN A 153 -27.74 8.03 22.06
N ARG A 154 -27.53 6.85 21.45
CA ARG A 154 -28.39 6.28 20.41
C ARG A 154 -28.69 7.26 19.27
N SER A 155 -27.65 7.96 18.81
CA SER A 155 -27.75 8.97 17.75
C SER A 155 -28.00 8.33 16.39
N GLY A 156 -28.51 9.13 15.44
CA GLY A 156 -28.71 8.72 14.04
C GLY A 156 -27.43 8.56 13.22
N VAL A 157 -26.27 8.93 13.79
CA VAL A 157 -24.93 8.82 13.17
C VAL A 157 -24.00 7.94 14.01
N PRO A 158 -24.20 6.61 14.03
CA PRO A 158 -23.66 5.74 15.07
C PRO A 158 -22.13 5.63 15.13
N GLU A 159 -21.39 6.01 14.08
CA GLU A 159 -19.93 5.90 14.00
C GLU A 159 -19.20 7.25 14.15
N ALA A 160 -19.95 8.35 14.33
CA ALA A 160 -19.39 9.69 14.23
C ALA A 160 -18.54 10.11 15.43
N TYR A 161 -18.64 9.45 16.59
CA TYR A 161 -17.89 9.86 17.78
C TYR A 161 -16.42 9.45 17.71
N ALA A 162 -16.11 8.34 17.02
CA ALA A 162 -14.76 7.76 16.96
C ALA A 162 -13.69 8.78 16.53
N GLN A 163 -14.05 9.67 15.60
CA GLN A 163 -13.14 10.68 15.05
C GLN A 163 -12.62 11.68 16.12
N TRP A 164 -13.31 11.82 17.25
CA TRP A 164 -12.93 12.74 18.34
C TRP A 164 -12.14 12.10 19.46
N TRP A 165 -11.84 10.80 19.36
CA TRP A 165 -11.11 10.04 20.38
C TRP A 165 -9.77 10.69 20.74
N GLY A 166 -8.95 11.00 19.74
CA GLY A 166 -7.63 11.62 19.94
C GLY A 166 -7.71 13.03 20.53
N ASP A 167 -8.65 13.83 20.05
CA ASP A 167 -8.81 15.23 20.48
C ASP A 167 -9.35 15.32 21.93
N ALA A 168 -10.26 14.42 22.32
CA ALA A 168 -10.74 14.31 23.69
C ALA A 168 -9.65 13.83 24.68
N ILE A 169 -8.80 12.87 24.27
CA ILE A 169 -7.65 12.43 25.08
C ILE A 169 -6.64 13.56 25.27
N ARG A 170 -6.31 14.27 24.18
CA ARG A 170 -5.37 15.39 24.24
C ARG A 170 -5.86 16.47 25.19
N LEU A 171 -7.12 16.88 25.04
CA LEU A 171 -7.76 17.87 25.91
C LEU A 171 -7.77 17.43 27.38
N TYR A 172 -8.06 16.16 27.68
CA TYR A 172 -7.97 15.60 29.03
C TYR A 172 -6.56 15.74 29.61
N ASN A 173 -5.54 15.33 28.84
CA ASN A 173 -4.14 15.38 29.30
C ASN A 173 -3.67 16.82 29.55
N GLU A 174 -4.03 17.77 28.68
CA GLU A 174 -3.74 19.21 28.83
C GLU A 174 -4.33 19.76 30.14
N VAL A 175 -5.59 19.43 30.42
CA VAL A 175 -6.25 19.85 31.66
C VAL A 175 -5.59 19.24 32.89
N LYS A 176 -5.26 17.94 32.88
CA LYS A 176 -4.63 17.27 34.04
C LYS A 176 -3.25 17.81 34.39
N ALA A 177 -2.53 18.36 33.42
CA ALA A 177 -1.19 18.90 33.64
C ALA A 177 -1.15 20.39 34.01
N GLY A 178 -2.29 21.07 34.11
CA GLY A 178 -2.37 22.43 34.65
C GLY A 178 -1.99 23.56 33.68
N GLY A 179 -1.98 23.29 32.38
CA GLY A 179 -1.62 24.24 31.32
C GLY A 179 -1.43 23.49 30.01
N PRO A 180 -1.23 24.18 28.87
CA PRO A 180 -0.85 23.50 27.64
C PRO A 180 0.42 22.69 27.92
N VAL A 181 0.28 21.37 27.95
CA VAL A 181 1.43 20.48 27.95
C VAL A 181 2.06 20.67 26.59
N THR A 182 3.38 20.72 26.51
CA THR A 182 4.07 20.26 25.31
C THR A 182 3.82 18.75 25.21
N VAL A 183 2.59 18.39 24.85
CA VAL A 183 2.35 17.22 24.02
C VAL A 183 3.19 17.52 22.78
N PRO A 184 3.92 16.54 22.22
CA PRO A 184 4.36 16.70 20.83
C PRO A 184 3.19 17.26 20.03
N PRO A 185 3.42 18.09 18.99
CA PRO A 185 2.30 18.50 18.14
C PRO A 185 1.44 17.26 17.86
N PRO A 186 0.10 17.39 17.68
CA PRO A 186 -0.64 16.25 17.12
C PRO A 186 0.26 15.78 15.99
N PRO A 187 0.59 14.48 15.84
CA PRO A 187 1.37 14.12 14.67
C PRO A 187 0.66 14.83 13.52
N ASP A 188 1.40 15.60 12.73
CA ASP A 188 0.87 16.47 11.68
C ASP A 188 0.04 15.63 10.70
N ALA A 189 -1.26 15.45 10.97
CA ALA A 189 -1.86 14.14 10.72
C ALA A 189 -1.03 13.01 11.41
N ILE A 190 -1.58 11.85 11.74
CA ILE A 190 -0.66 10.72 11.62
C ILE A 190 -0.35 10.73 10.11
N GLU A 191 0.71 11.43 9.67
CA GLU A 191 1.64 10.83 8.74
C GLU A 191 1.97 9.53 9.44
N TYR A 192 1.10 8.57 9.14
CA TYR A 192 1.54 7.23 9.04
C TYR A 192 2.83 7.32 8.23
N GLU A 193 3.73 6.35 8.35
CA GLU A 193 4.45 6.08 7.12
C GLU A 193 3.36 5.73 6.10
N HIS A 194 2.90 6.71 5.34
CA HIS A 194 2.40 6.43 4.03
C HIS A 194 3.61 5.73 3.44
N GLY A 195 3.51 4.42 3.21
CA GLY A 195 4.31 3.92 2.12
C GLY A 195 3.99 4.86 0.96
N PRO A 196 4.97 5.29 0.15
CA PRO A 196 4.87 6.40 -0.81
C PRO A 196 3.81 6.20 -1.91
N TRP A 197 2.90 5.25 -1.73
CA TRP A 197 1.89 4.84 -2.63
C TRP A 197 0.48 4.85 -1.99
N THR A 198 -0.48 5.44 -2.70
CA THR A 198 -1.89 5.59 -2.31
C THR A 198 -2.83 5.05 -3.39
N GLY A 199 -3.95 4.45 -2.99
CA GLY A 199 -5.02 3.95 -3.87
C GLY A 199 -5.12 2.43 -3.85
N ASP A 200 -5.81 1.83 -4.83
CA ASP A 200 -5.90 0.36 -5.00
C ASP A 200 -4.75 -0.25 -5.83
N PRO A 201 -4.08 -1.33 -5.38
CA PRO A 201 -2.90 -1.91 -6.01
C PRO A 201 -3.21 -2.62 -7.35
N VAL A 202 -3.80 -1.91 -8.31
CA VAL A 202 -4.12 -2.39 -9.65
C VAL A 202 -2.89 -2.87 -10.43
N TRP A 203 -1.69 -2.46 -10.01
CA TRP A 203 -0.40 -2.86 -10.56
C TRP A 203 0.12 -4.22 -10.05
N LEU A 204 -0.59 -4.87 -9.12
CA LEU A 204 -0.11 -6.05 -8.41
C LEU A 204 0.29 -7.18 -9.38
N ALA A 205 -0.50 -7.44 -10.41
CA ALA A 205 -0.19 -8.48 -11.39
C ALA A 205 1.14 -8.21 -12.12
N ASP A 206 1.38 -6.97 -12.52
CA ASP A 206 2.55 -6.59 -13.31
C ASP A 206 3.84 -6.69 -12.51
N VAL A 207 3.86 -6.20 -11.27
CA VAL A 207 5.08 -6.21 -10.46
C VAL A 207 5.44 -7.62 -10.01
N LEU A 208 4.45 -8.47 -9.75
CA LEU A 208 4.69 -9.86 -9.38
C LEU A 208 5.23 -10.66 -10.58
N ARG A 209 4.68 -10.44 -11.79
CA ARG A 209 5.22 -11.03 -13.02
C ARG A 209 6.65 -10.53 -13.29
N ALA A 210 6.93 -9.25 -13.07
CA ALA A 210 8.28 -8.69 -13.22
C ALA A 210 9.29 -9.31 -12.24
N GLU A 211 8.83 -9.80 -11.09
CA GLU A 211 9.64 -10.56 -10.13
C GLU A 211 9.82 -12.05 -10.50
N GLY A 212 9.27 -12.48 -11.65
CA GLY A 212 9.36 -13.83 -12.16
C GLY A 212 8.40 -14.82 -11.49
N LEU A 213 7.25 -14.34 -10.99
CA LEU A 213 6.19 -15.19 -10.43
C LEU A 213 5.17 -15.59 -11.50
N THR A 214 4.62 -16.80 -11.38
CA THR A 214 3.44 -17.23 -12.14
C THR A 214 2.20 -16.65 -11.48
N VAL A 215 1.54 -15.68 -12.15
CA VAL A 215 0.40 -14.94 -11.60
C VAL A 215 -0.88 -15.28 -12.36
N ILE A 216 -1.90 -15.72 -11.61
CA ILE A 216 -3.28 -15.92 -12.07
C ILE A 216 -4.15 -14.77 -11.56
N GLU A 217 -4.74 -14.03 -12.49
CA GLU A 217 -5.77 -13.05 -12.18
C GLU A 217 -7.12 -13.77 -12.09
N THR A 218 -7.67 -13.89 -10.88
CA THR A 218 -8.96 -14.59 -10.70
C THR A 218 -10.11 -13.72 -11.24
N PRO A 219 -11.24 -14.31 -11.69
CA PRO A 219 -12.37 -13.52 -12.17
C PRO A 219 -12.85 -12.51 -11.12
N GLY A 220 -13.01 -11.25 -11.53
CA GLY A 220 -13.55 -10.19 -10.68
C GLY A 220 -12.59 -9.64 -9.61
N TRP A 221 -11.28 -9.89 -9.73
CA TRP A 221 -10.32 -9.50 -8.68
C TRP A 221 -10.15 -7.98 -8.52
N LEU A 222 -10.27 -7.24 -9.62
CA LEU A 222 -10.21 -5.77 -9.64
C LEU A 222 -11.46 -5.12 -9.05
N GLU A 223 -12.57 -5.83 -8.99
CA GLU A 223 -13.86 -5.34 -8.48
C GLU A 223 -14.14 -5.81 -7.05
N SER A 224 -13.16 -6.43 -6.39
CA SER A 224 -13.34 -7.06 -5.09
C SER A 224 -12.46 -6.45 -4.00
N GLY A 225 -13.08 -6.32 -2.83
CA GLY A 225 -12.63 -5.65 -1.62
C GLY A 225 -13.88 -5.15 -0.89
N HIS A 226 -13.75 -4.64 0.33
CA HIS A 226 -14.86 -3.90 0.95
C HIS A 226 -14.56 -2.39 1.12
N GLY A 227 -13.85 -1.86 0.14
CA GLY A 227 -13.50 -0.46 0.00
C GLY A 227 -12.16 -0.32 -0.70
N ASP A 228 -11.83 0.92 -1.06
CA ASP A 228 -10.55 1.26 -1.65
C ASP A 228 -9.46 1.25 -0.57
N MET A 229 -8.26 0.82 -0.94
CA MET A 229 -7.08 0.90 -0.10
C MET A 229 -6.67 2.36 0.12
N GLY A 230 -6.19 2.66 1.33
CA GLY A 230 -5.67 3.99 1.67
C GLY A 230 -4.24 4.19 1.19
N SER A 231 -3.37 4.67 2.09
CA SER A 231 -1.92 4.58 1.88
C SER A 231 -1.45 3.17 2.24
N LEU A 232 -0.81 2.47 1.32
CA LEU A 232 -0.19 1.18 1.65
C LEU A 232 1.02 1.42 2.53
N TRP A 233 1.07 0.74 3.66
CA TRP A 233 2.20 0.66 4.57
C TRP A 233 3.08 -0.55 4.24
N GLY A 234 2.49 -1.72 3.92
CA GLY A 234 3.30 -2.93 3.72
C GLY A 234 2.53 -4.21 3.40
N VAL A 235 3.08 -5.36 3.78
CA VAL A 235 2.56 -6.70 3.49
C VAL A 235 2.36 -7.50 4.78
N LEU A 236 1.17 -8.07 4.96
CA LEU A 236 0.85 -8.93 6.10
C LEU A 236 0.78 -10.39 5.63
N ASN A 237 1.65 -11.22 6.20
CA ASN A 237 1.86 -12.60 5.79
C ASN A 237 1.10 -13.56 6.71
N HIS A 238 0.27 -14.40 6.10
CA HIS A 238 -0.57 -15.39 6.76
C HIS A 238 -0.30 -16.80 6.22
N HIS A 239 -0.70 -17.81 7.00
CA HIS A 239 -0.98 -19.14 6.48
C HIS A 239 -2.46 -19.43 6.70
N THR A 240 -3.08 -20.18 5.78
CA THR A 240 -4.52 -20.43 5.81
C THR A 240 -4.98 -21.44 6.87
N GLY A 241 -4.04 -22.02 7.61
CA GLY A 241 -4.28 -23.15 8.52
C GLY A 241 -4.58 -24.46 7.78
N SER A 242 -4.41 -24.50 6.45
CA SER A 242 -4.83 -25.63 5.62
C SER A 242 -3.96 -25.80 4.38
N ASN A 243 -3.64 -27.05 4.06
CA ASN A 243 -2.96 -27.41 2.81
C ASN A 243 -3.91 -27.48 1.61
N GLY A 244 -5.22 -27.27 1.80
CA GLY A 244 -6.25 -27.41 0.77
C GLY A 244 -7.07 -26.14 0.52
N SER A 245 -6.64 -24.97 1.00
CA SER A 245 -7.31 -23.70 0.71
C SER A 245 -7.29 -23.38 -0.79
N THR A 246 -8.30 -22.64 -1.24
CA THR A 246 -8.40 -22.13 -2.62
C THR A 246 -8.65 -20.63 -2.62
N TRP A 247 -8.33 -19.96 -3.73
CA TRP A 247 -8.65 -18.53 -3.87
C TRP A 247 -10.14 -18.23 -3.66
N GLN A 248 -11.07 -19.15 -4.00
CA GLN A 248 -12.50 -18.96 -3.75
C GLN A 248 -12.80 -18.91 -2.26
N SER A 249 -12.16 -19.77 -1.45
CA SER A 249 -12.36 -19.76 0.01
C SER A 249 -11.88 -18.43 0.63
N ILE A 250 -10.85 -17.81 0.06
CA ILE A 250 -10.39 -16.48 0.48
C ILE A 250 -11.33 -15.38 -0.02
N ARG A 251 -11.78 -15.43 -1.28
CA ARG A 251 -12.71 -14.46 -1.88
C ARG A 251 -14.05 -14.38 -1.15
N TYR A 252 -14.68 -15.52 -0.93
CA TYR A 252 -16.03 -15.59 -0.37
C TYR A 252 -16.01 -15.65 1.15
N GLY A 253 -14.87 -15.98 1.73
CA GLY A 253 -14.66 -16.09 3.16
C GLY A 253 -15.26 -17.38 3.73
N ARG A 254 -15.65 -17.28 4.99
CA ARG A 254 -16.10 -18.38 5.85
C ARG A 254 -17.43 -18.02 6.49
N SER A 255 -18.11 -19.01 7.06
CA SER A 255 -19.48 -18.86 7.60
C SER A 255 -19.63 -17.74 8.64
N ASP A 256 -18.56 -17.40 9.35
CA ASP A 256 -18.51 -16.39 10.39
C ASP A 256 -17.74 -15.12 9.98
N LEU A 257 -17.20 -15.06 8.75
CA LEU A 257 -16.52 -13.87 8.22
C LEU A 257 -16.63 -13.82 6.69
N ALA A 258 -17.43 -12.88 6.19
CA ALA A 258 -17.53 -12.62 4.76
C ALA A 258 -16.18 -12.17 4.20
N GLY A 259 -15.80 -12.71 3.04
CA GLY A 259 -14.59 -12.30 2.34
C GLY A 259 -14.76 -11.02 1.49
N PRO A 260 -13.69 -10.55 0.84
CA PRO A 260 -12.37 -11.20 0.75
C PRO A 260 -11.51 -11.14 2.02
N LEU A 261 -10.89 -12.28 2.35
CA LEU A 261 -10.05 -12.47 3.53
C LEU A 261 -8.56 -12.16 3.31
N ALA A 262 -8.13 -11.89 2.07
CA ALA A 262 -6.79 -11.43 1.71
C ALA A 262 -6.77 -11.01 0.23
N ASN A 263 -5.76 -10.22 -0.15
CA ASN A 263 -5.55 -9.77 -1.52
C ASN A 263 -4.95 -10.86 -2.40
N ILE A 264 -4.08 -11.69 -1.84
CA ILE A 264 -3.33 -12.74 -2.55
C ILE A 264 -3.58 -14.10 -1.89
N HIS A 265 -3.85 -15.12 -2.69
CA HIS A 265 -3.73 -16.53 -2.30
C HIS A 265 -2.43 -17.11 -2.90
N LEU A 266 -1.52 -17.59 -2.06
CA LEU A 266 -0.25 -18.18 -2.48
C LEU A 266 -0.29 -19.71 -2.34
N ARG A 267 -0.32 -20.40 -3.48
CA ARG A 267 -0.43 -21.86 -3.54
C ARG A 267 0.85 -22.56 -3.10
N ARG A 268 0.73 -23.84 -2.72
CA ARG A 268 1.88 -24.70 -2.35
C ARG A 268 2.89 -24.92 -3.48
N ASP A 269 2.46 -24.79 -4.72
CA ASP A 269 3.32 -24.92 -5.92
C ASP A 269 3.97 -23.58 -6.33
N GLY A 270 3.80 -22.51 -5.55
CA GLY A 270 4.39 -21.19 -5.80
C GLY A 270 3.59 -20.32 -6.78
N VAL A 271 2.43 -20.78 -7.25
CA VAL A 271 1.53 -19.97 -8.09
C VAL A 271 0.80 -18.93 -7.22
N VAL A 272 0.77 -17.69 -7.72
CA VAL A 272 0.12 -16.55 -7.06
C VAL A 272 -1.25 -16.31 -7.69
N GLU A 273 -2.32 -16.42 -6.91
CA GLU A 273 -3.68 -16.13 -7.35
C GLU A 273 -4.13 -14.79 -6.75
N LEU A 274 -4.41 -13.80 -7.61
CA LEU A 274 -4.91 -12.50 -7.17
C LEU A 274 -6.37 -12.61 -6.82
N VAL A 275 -6.66 -12.41 -5.54
CA VAL A 275 -8.00 -12.46 -4.99
C VAL A 275 -8.61 -11.08 -5.09
N ALA A 276 -8.20 -10.08 -4.33
CA ALA A 276 -8.88 -8.78 -4.30
C ALA A 276 -7.89 -7.62 -4.46
N VAL A 277 -8.35 -6.53 -5.07
CA VAL A 277 -7.56 -5.30 -5.17
C VAL A 277 -7.77 -4.39 -3.96
N GLY A 278 -9.01 -4.28 -3.46
CA GLY A 278 -9.36 -3.40 -2.36
C GLY A 278 -9.07 -3.98 -0.97
N VAL A 279 -9.62 -3.32 0.07
CA VAL A 279 -9.49 -3.74 1.48
C VAL A 279 -9.92 -5.19 1.66
N CYS A 280 -9.13 -5.96 2.42
CA CYS A 280 -9.39 -7.35 2.78
C CYS A 280 -9.43 -7.55 4.32
N TRP A 281 -10.18 -8.55 4.80
CA TRP A 281 -10.47 -8.74 6.22
C TRP A 281 -9.43 -9.69 6.83
N HIS A 282 -8.15 -9.31 6.73
CA HIS A 282 -7.02 -10.22 7.00
C HIS A 282 -6.26 -9.92 8.30
N GLY A 283 -6.10 -8.65 8.68
CA GLY A 283 -5.32 -8.24 9.85
C GLY A 283 -6.10 -8.18 11.16
N GLY A 284 -7.38 -7.80 11.13
CA GLY A 284 -8.23 -7.78 12.33
C GLY A 284 -7.65 -6.94 13.49
N THR A 285 -7.71 -7.47 14.71
CA THR A 285 -7.13 -6.85 15.89
C THR A 285 -5.61 -6.88 15.85
N GLY A 286 -4.93 -5.86 16.37
CA GLY A 286 -3.46 -5.81 16.37
C GLY A 286 -2.91 -4.39 16.37
N TYR A 287 -1.60 -4.29 16.56
CA TYR A 287 -0.85 -3.03 16.60
C TYR A 287 0.58 -3.26 16.09
N TRP A 288 1.06 -2.34 15.25
CA TRP A 288 2.47 -2.25 14.92
C TRP A 288 2.89 -0.77 14.85
N PRO A 289 4.08 -0.39 15.38
CA PRO A 289 4.61 0.96 15.22
C PRO A 289 4.67 1.39 13.74
N GLY A 290 4.18 2.60 13.42
CA GLY A 290 4.12 3.11 12.04
C GLY A 290 2.88 2.70 11.23
N LEU A 291 2.32 1.51 11.49
CA LEU A 291 1.06 1.05 10.87
C LEU A 291 -0.17 1.59 11.61
N GLY A 292 -0.08 1.65 12.95
CA GLY A 292 -1.19 1.99 13.85
C GLY A 292 -1.97 0.76 14.32
N ARG A 293 -2.90 0.98 15.25
CA ARG A 293 -3.75 -0.06 15.85
C ARG A 293 -4.95 -0.34 14.95
N HIS A 294 -5.26 -1.61 14.70
CA HIS A 294 -6.42 -2.08 13.91
C HIS A 294 -6.46 -1.58 12.46
N ASN A 295 -5.31 -1.20 11.90
CA ASN A 295 -5.20 -0.56 10.59
C ASN A 295 -4.61 -1.46 9.49
N ALA A 296 -4.26 -2.71 9.80
CA ALA A 296 -3.67 -3.61 8.83
C ALA A 296 -4.57 -3.83 7.59
N ASN A 297 -5.88 -4.00 7.77
CA ASN A 297 -6.80 -4.28 6.65
C ASN A 297 -6.78 -3.17 5.58
N GLN A 298 -6.72 -1.90 5.99
CA GLN A 298 -6.83 -0.75 5.10
C GLN A 298 -5.48 -0.30 4.51
N ARG A 299 -4.38 -0.81 5.06
CA ARG A 299 -3.03 -0.30 4.81
C ARG A 299 -2.02 -1.38 4.49
N MET A 300 -2.37 -2.65 4.48
CA MET A 300 -1.45 -3.73 4.12
C MET A 300 -2.06 -4.63 3.06
N ILE A 301 -1.22 -5.18 2.19
CA ILE A 301 -1.64 -6.25 1.27
C ILE A 301 -1.56 -7.56 2.04
N GLY A 302 -2.70 -8.24 2.20
CA GLY A 302 -2.75 -9.56 2.85
C GLY A 302 -2.35 -10.69 1.89
N ILE A 303 -1.44 -11.55 2.33
CA ILE A 303 -1.06 -12.79 1.63
C ILE A 303 -1.48 -13.99 2.46
N GLU A 304 -2.41 -14.80 1.93
CA GLU A 304 -2.83 -16.06 2.51
C GLU A 304 -2.12 -17.24 1.83
N CYS A 305 -1.15 -17.83 2.51
CA CYS A 305 -0.40 -18.97 1.99
C CYS A 305 -1.14 -20.27 2.27
N GLN A 306 -1.38 -21.08 1.24
CA GLN A 306 -1.94 -22.43 1.36
C GLN A 306 -0.97 -23.33 2.14
N ASN A 307 -1.03 -23.29 3.47
CA ASN A 307 -0.14 -24.03 4.35
C ASN A 307 -0.80 -24.21 5.72
N ASP A 308 -0.49 -25.29 6.41
CA ASP A 308 -0.94 -25.56 7.79
C ASP A 308 -0.03 -24.93 8.86
N GLY A 309 0.98 -24.15 8.45
CA GLY A 309 1.90 -23.45 9.35
C GLY A 309 2.81 -24.39 10.16
N GLY A 310 2.84 -25.68 9.85
CA GLY A 310 3.56 -26.69 10.62
C GLY A 310 2.70 -27.45 11.63
N GLY A 311 1.39 -27.22 11.61
CA GLY A 311 0.37 -27.87 12.46
C GLY A 311 0.39 -27.44 13.93
N SER A 312 1.48 -26.84 14.41
CA SER A 312 1.60 -26.25 15.75
C SER A 312 2.69 -25.17 15.77
N PRO A 313 2.64 -24.21 16.71
CA PRO A 313 3.72 -23.24 16.90
C PRO A 313 5.07 -23.90 17.23
N GLY A 314 6.16 -23.15 17.01
CA GLY A 314 7.51 -23.51 17.49
C GLY A 314 8.27 -24.52 16.61
N LYS A 315 7.82 -24.76 15.38
CA LYS A 315 8.56 -25.58 14.41
C LYS A 315 9.79 -24.84 13.87
N PRO A 316 10.84 -25.55 13.41
CA PRO A 316 11.96 -24.94 12.72
C PRO A 316 11.51 -24.11 11.52
N HIS A 317 12.28 -23.04 11.21
CA HIS A 317 12.01 -22.19 10.05
C HIS A 317 11.68 -23.04 8.81
N ARG A 318 10.56 -22.73 8.15
CA ARG A 318 10.01 -23.28 6.91
C ARG A 318 9.79 -24.80 6.87
N SER A 319 9.80 -25.53 8.00
CA SER A 319 9.79 -27.00 7.99
C SER A 319 8.58 -27.66 7.29
N SER A 320 7.44 -26.97 7.19
CA SER A 320 6.22 -27.44 6.50
C SER A 320 5.97 -26.74 5.15
N TRP A 321 6.86 -25.83 4.76
CA TRP A 321 6.72 -24.98 3.58
C TRP A 321 7.53 -25.57 2.43
N PRO A 322 6.90 -25.91 1.29
CA PRO A 322 7.64 -26.25 0.08
C PRO A 322 8.59 -25.11 -0.31
N ASP A 323 9.81 -25.46 -0.75
CA ASP A 323 10.82 -24.49 -1.16
C ASP A 323 10.26 -23.47 -2.18
N VAL A 324 9.51 -23.97 -3.17
CA VAL A 324 8.87 -23.14 -4.20
C VAL A 324 7.82 -22.17 -3.65
N GLN A 325 7.12 -22.52 -2.58
CA GLN A 325 6.14 -21.63 -1.93
C GLN A 325 6.86 -20.56 -1.12
N TYR A 326 7.93 -20.93 -0.40
CA TYR A 326 8.74 -19.98 0.36
C TYR A 326 9.45 -18.98 -0.56
N ASP A 327 10.08 -19.47 -1.64
CA ASP A 327 10.73 -18.62 -2.64
C ASP A 327 9.74 -17.65 -3.28
N ALA A 328 8.50 -18.10 -3.54
CA ALA A 328 7.44 -17.25 -4.04
C ALA A 328 7.02 -16.20 -3.00
N LEU A 329 6.87 -16.57 -1.72
CA LEU A 329 6.54 -15.63 -0.64
C LEU A 329 7.57 -14.49 -0.53
N VAL A 330 8.86 -14.82 -0.58
CA VAL A 330 9.97 -13.86 -0.57
C VAL A 330 9.85 -12.89 -1.75
N LYS A 331 9.63 -13.41 -2.97
CA LYS A 331 9.49 -12.61 -4.18
C LYS A 331 8.24 -11.73 -4.15
N VAL A 332 7.09 -12.24 -3.68
CA VAL A 332 5.85 -11.46 -3.58
C VAL A 332 6.06 -10.25 -2.67
N ASN A 333 6.61 -10.47 -1.48
CA ASN A 333 6.93 -9.38 -0.55
C ASN A 333 7.92 -8.38 -1.17
N ALA A 334 9.02 -8.86 -1.75
CA ALA A 334 10.02 -7.99 -2.36
C ALA A 334 9.48 -7.14 -3.51
N ALA A 335 8.62 -7.73 -4.37
CA ALA A 335 7.98 -7.02 -5.48
C ALA A 335 7.06 -5.89 -4.99
N ILE A 336 6.25 -6.17 -3.97
CA ILE A 336 5.33 -5.21 -3.37
C ILE A 336 6.12 -4.10 -2.67
N ASN A 337 7.03 -4.45 -1.76
CA ASN A 337 7.81 -3.49 -0.97
C ASN A 337 8.61 -2.57 -1.89
N ARG A 338 9.26 -3.12 -2.94
CA ARG A 338 9.98 -2.32 -3.94
C ARG A 338 9.05 -1.39 -4.73
N ARG A 339 7.84 -1.84 -5.05
CA ARG A 339 6.86 -1.02 -5.81
C ARG A 339 6.33 0.15 -5.01
N ILE A 340 6.15 -0.04 -3.71
CA ILE A 340 5.73 0.99 -2.76
C ILE A 340 6.92 1.64 -2.07
N ASP A 341 8.15 1.45 -2.57
CA ASP A 341 9.40 2.09 -2.10
C ASP A 341 9.61 2.04 -0.58
N VAL A 342 9.47 0.83 -0.02
CA VAL A 342 9.80 0.50 1.37
C VAL A 342 10.74 -0.72 1.43
N ASP A 343 11.38 -0.93 2.59
CA ASP A 343 12.30 -2.04 2.80
C ASP A 343 11.59 -3.29 3.38
N ALA A 344 12.35 -4.32 3.77
CA ALA A 344 11.75 -5.55 4.31
C ALA A 344 11.09 -5.39 5.70
N SER A 345 11.30 -4.29 6.43
CA SER A 345 10.68 -4.05 7.73
C SER A 345 9.15 -3.86 7.65
N HIS A 346 8.64 -3.53 6.46
CA HIS A 346 7.21 -3.41 6.16
C HIS A 346 6.55 -4.75 5.80
N SER A 347 7.26 -5.87 5.96
CA SER A 347 6.71 -7.23 5.87
C SER A 347 6.54 -7.81 7.27
N LEU A 348 5.28 -7.99 7.69
CA LEU A 348 4.93 -8.49 9.02
C LEU A 348 4.27 -9.85 8.93
N SER A 349 4.37 -10.62 10.02
CA SER A 349 3.46 -11.74 10.28
C SER A 349 2.19 -11.26 10.98
N HIS A 350 1.08 -11.99 10.84
CA HIS A 350 -0.09 -11.74 11.66
C HIS A 350 0.22 -11.90 13.15
N LYS A 351 1.06 -12.87 13.51
CA LYS A 351 1.56 -13.05 14.87
C LYS A 351 2.22 -11.81 15.46
N GLU A 352 3.06 -11.14 14.70
CA GLU A 352 3.74 -9.92 15.17
C GLU A 352 2.78 -8.75 15.36
N TYR A 353 1.75 -8.68 14.50
CA TYR A 353 0.73 -7.65 14.54
C TYR A 353 -0.33 -7.90 15.63
N ASP A 354 -0.78 -9.14 15.82
CA ASP A 354 -1.79 -9.56 16.79
C ASP A 354 -1.18 -10.51 17.83
N GLN A 355 -0.59 -9.92 18.87
CA GLN A 355 0.02 -10.65 19.99
C GLN A 355 -1.00 -11.03 21.08
N GLY A 356 -2.29 -10.81 20.85
CA GLY A 356 -3.35 -10.89 21.86
C GLY A 356 -3.45 -9.59 22.67
N ASP A 357 -4.63 -8.98 22.68
CA ASP A 357 -4.93 -7.81 23.53
C ASP A 357 -6.33 -7.96 24.19
N PRO A 358 -6.42 -8.12 25.53
CA PRO A 358 -5.27 -8.19 26.43
C PRO A 358 -4.38 -9.41 26.16
N PRO A 359 -3.13 -9.41 26.63
CA PRO A 359 -2.14 -10.49 26.46
C PRO A 359 -2.55 -11.89 26.98
N THR A 360 -3.81 -12.07 27.38
CA THR A 360 -4.45 -13.34 27.76
C THR A 360 -5.29 -13.95 26.64
N ALA A 361 -5.57 -13.24 25.55
CA ALA A 361 -6.09 -13.83 24.31
C ALA A 361 -4.93 -14.53 23.59
N GLU A 362 -5.20 -15.69 22.97
CA GLU A 362 -4.17 -16.59 22.40
C GLU A 362 -3.32 -15.95 21.27
N GLY A 363 -3.68 -14.73 20.85
CA GLY A 363 -3.04 -14.00 19.75
C GLY A 363 -3.16 -14.77 18.44
N LYS A 364 -2.39 -14.33 17.46
CA LYS A 364 -2.18 -15.05 16.21
C LYS A 364 -0.81 -15.70 16.21
N TRP A 365 -0.70 -16.84 15.54
CA TRP A 365 0.57 -17.56 15.45
C TRP A 365 1.02 -17.74 14.00
N ASP A 366 0.20 -17.35 13.03
CA ASP A 366 0.51 -17.37 11.61
C ASP A 366 1.55 -16.30 11.23
N PRO A 367 2.46 -16.58 10.27
CA PRO A 367 2.53 -17.71 9.34
C PRO A 367 3.23 -18.98 9.88
N GLY A 368 3.22 -19.21 11.20
CA GLY A 368 3.53 -20.49 11.81
C GLY A 368 5.03 -20.78 11.85
N ALA A 369 5.49 -21.80 11.14
CA ALA A 369 6.89 -22.22 11.07
C ALA A 369 7.82 -21.20 10.36
N ILE A 370 7.39 -19.98 10.05
CA ILE A 370 8.25 -18.97 9.42
C ILE A 370 8.87 -18.08 10.49
N ASP A 371 10.19 -18.14 10.58
CA ASP A 371 10.99 -17.14 11.27
C ASP A 371 11.00 -15.83 10.46
N MET A 372 10.51 -14.76 11.09
CA MET A 372 10.33 -13.47 10.43
C MET A 372 11.63 -12.68 10.26
N ASP A 373 12.65 -12.92 11.09
CA ASP A 373 13.95 -12.27 10.92
C ASP A 373 14.66 -12.84 9.69
N ILE A 374 14.58 -14.16 9.50
CA ILE A 374 15.09 -14.84 8.30
C ILE A 374 14.30 -14.40 7.07
N LEU A 375 12.95 -14.40 7.15
CA LEU A 375 12.11 -13.98 6.02
C LEU A 375 12.45 -12.55 5.58
N ARG A 376 12.56 -11.60 6.52
CA ARG A 376 12.91 -10.21 6.19
C ARG A 376 14.32 -10.09 5.61
N ALA A 377 15.29 -10.87 6.09
CA ALA A 377 16.63 -10.88 5.51
C ALA A 377 16.61 -11.35 4.05
N ASP A 378 15.85 -12.40 3.74
CA ASP A 378 15.68 -12.93 2.38
C ASP A 378 14.92 -11.94 1.48
N ILE A 379 13.87 -11.30 1.99
CA ILE A 379 13.13 -10.24 1.29
C ILE A 379 14.08 -9.09 0.97
N GLN A 380 14.87 -8.61 1.93
CA GLN A 380 15.79 -7.50 1.70
C GLN A 380 16.86 -7.86 0.67
N ALA A 381 17.39 -9.09 0.73
CA ALA A 381 18.32 -9.59 -0.28
C ALA A 381 17.68 -9.60 -1.67
N GLN A 382 16.39 -9.95 -1.78
CA GLN A 382 15.64 -9.92 -3.02
C GLN A 382 15.31 -8.49 -3.49
N ILE A 383 15.00 -7.55 -2.60
CA ILE A 383 14.82 -6.12 -2.91
C ILE A 383 16.12 -5.54 -3.49
N ASN A 384 17.26 -5.85 -2.87
CA ASN A 384 18.59 -5.38 -3.25
C ASN A 384 19.09 -5.97 -4.58
N ARG A 385 18.56 -7.12 -4.99
CA ARG A 385 18.74 -7.60 -6.36
C ARG A 385 17.99 -6.63 -7.26
N LYS A 386 18.71 -6.02 -8.21
CA LYS A 386 18.04 -5.32 -9.32
C LYS A 386 16.98 -6.28 -9.87
N PRO A 387 15.72 -5.85 -10.02
CA PRO A 387 14.75 -6.64 -10.76
C PRO A 387 15.42 -7.08 -12.04
N ARG A 388 15.17 -8.31 -12.48
CA ARG A 388 15.49 -8.63 -13.87
C ARG A 388 14.60 -7.69 -14.70
N THR A 389 15.09 -6.49 -15.01
CA THR A 389 14.51 -5.59 -16.00
C THR A 389 14.77 -6.22 -17.36
N GLY A 390 14.29 -7.45 -17.55
CA GLY A 390 14.24 -8.09 -18.83
C GLY A 390 13.00 -7.52 -19.50
N GLY A 391 13.17 -6.98 -20.70
CA GLY A 391 12.06 -6.46 -21.50
C GLY A 391 11.03 -7.54 -21.85
N PHE A 392 10.42 -7.44 -23.03
CA PHE A 392 9.35 -8.35 -23.49
C PHE A 392 9.64 -9.87 -23.35
N LEU A 393 10.91 -10.26 -23.22
CA LEU A 393 11.36 -11.64 -22.98
C LEU A 393 10.95 -12.24 -21.63
N MET A 394 10.62 -11.43 -20.62
CA MET A 394 10.21 -11.96 -19.30
C MET A 394 8.75 -12.43 -19.25
N ALA A 395 7.96 -12.18 -20.31
CA ALA A 395 6.66 -12.84 -20.49
C ALA A 395 6.80 -14.33 -20.89
N LEU A 396 8.02 -14.76 -21.22
CA LEU A 396 8.33 -16.13 -21.59
C LEU A 396 8.76 -16.93 -20.35
N THR A 397 8.32 -18.18 -20.24
CA THR A 397 8.83 -19.14 -19.24
C THR A 397 10.34 -19.38 -19.43
N ASP A 398 11.04 -19.84 -18.39
CA ASP A 398 12.48 -20.16 -18.47
C ASP A 398 12.80 -21.10 -19.64
N LYS A 399 11.92 -22.07 -19.91
CA LYS A 399 12.04 -22.97 -21.06
C LYS A 399 11.95 -22.22 -22.38
N GLN A 400 10.96 -21.33 -22.53
CA GLN A 400 10.79 -20.52 -23.73
C GLN A 400 11.94 -19.50 -23.91
N GLN A 401 12.49 -18.97 -22.82
CA GLN A 401 13.68 -18.11 -22.86
C GLN A 401 14.90 -18.89 -23.33
N GLN A 402 15.10 -20.11 -22.82
CA GLN A 402 16.19 -20.98 -23.26
C GLN A 402 16.02 -21.42 -24.72
N GLU A 403 14.81 -21.81 -25.13
CA GLU A 403 14.50 -22.17 -26.52
C GLU A 403 14.77 -20.99 -27.48
N LEU A 404 14.41 -19.77 -27.09
CA LEU A 404 14.70 -18.57 -27.87
C LEU A 404 16.19 -18.24 -27.91
N TYR A 405 16.89 -18.37 -26.78
CA TYR A 405 18.34 -18.20 -26.73
C TYR A 405 19.04 -19.21 -27.65
N ASP A 406 18.67 -20.48 -27.55
CA ASP A 406 19.22 -21.56 -28.37
C ASP A 406 18.99 -21.29 -29.86
N GLU A 407 17.80 -20.81 -30.25
CA GLU A 407 17.51 -20.51 -31.65
C GLU A 407 18.25 -19.24 -32.15
N ILE A 408 18.41 -18.19 -31.32
CA ILE A 408 19.17 -16.99 -31.70
C ILE A 408 20.67 -17.28 -31.82
N MET A 409 21.20 -18.11 -30.91
CA MET A 409 22.61 -18.52 -30.87
C MET A 409 22.93 -19.67 -31.82
N LYS A 410 21.91 -20.27 -32.43
CA LYS A 410 22.07 -21.34 -33.40
C LYS A 410 22.90 -20.87 -34.58
N ARG A 411 23.93 -21.64 -34.89
CA ARG A 411 24.68 -21.45 -36.13
C ARG A 411 23.92 -22.10 -37.27
N GLY A 412 23.88 -21.44 -38.42
CA GLY A 412 23.24 -21.95 -39.62
C GLY A 412 24.16 -21.90 -40.83
N PRO A 413 23.80 -22.61 -41.92
CA PRO A 413 24.58 -22.59 -43.15
C PRO A 413 24.35 -21.30 -43.93
N SER A 414 25.30 -20.94 -44.80
CA SER A 414 25.10 -19.88 -45.78
C SER A 414 23.96 -20.26 -46.73
N ARG A 415 23.09 -19.29 -47.04
CA ARG A 415 22.05 -19.43 -48.08
C ARG A 415 22.48 -18.82 -49.42
N ALA A 416 23.72 -18.33 -49.52
CA ALA A 416 24.23 -17.79 -50.77
C ALA A 416 24.31 -18.90 -51.84
N ALA A 417 23.88 -18.60 -53.06
CA ALA A 417 23.90 -19.55 -54.17
C ALA A 417 25.33 -20.04 -54.54
N LEU A 418 26.36 -19.33 -54.05
CA LEU A 418 27.77 -19.65 -54.27
C LEU A 418 28.44 -20.26 -53.03
N ALA A 419 27.69 -20.67 -52.00
CA ALA A 419 28.27 -21.36 -50.86
C ALA A 419 28.87 -22.72 -51.28
N GLU A 420 30.10 -23.00 -50.85
CA GLU A 420 30.83 -24.21 -51.27
C GLU A 420 30.35 -25.48 -50.55
N ASP A 421 29.77 -25.33 -49.35
CA ASP A 421 29.19 -26.42 -48.58
C ASP A 421 28.02 -25.93 -47.70
N GLY A 422 27.38 -26.88 -47.02
CA GLY A 422 26.26 -26.64 -46.11
C GLY A 422 26.65 -26.64 -44.64
N LYS A 423 27.91 -26.35 -44.29
CA LYS A 423 28.33 -26.32 -42.88
C LYS A 423 27.73 -25.10 -42.19
N ASP A 424 27.46 -25.25 -40.89
CA ASP A 424 27.02 -24.14 -40.05
C ASP A 424 28.17 -23.18 -39.80
N ILE A 425 28.04 -21.97 -40.32
CA ILE A 425 29.14 -20.99 -40.34
C ILE A 425 28.97 -19.87 -39.33
N GLU A 426 27.75 -19.46 -38.99
CA GLU A 426 27.56 -18.30 -38.11
C GLU A 426 26.17 -18.23 -37.44
N THR A 427 26.11 -17.49 -36.34
CA THR A 427 24.88 -17.13 -35.59
C THR A 427 24.06 -16.04 -36.31
N MET A 428 22.82 -15.83 -35.87
CA MET A 428 21.97 -14.76 -36.43
C MET A 428 22.63 -13.37 -36.34
N LEU A 429 23.25 -13.04 -35.20
CA LEU A 429 23.91 -11.75 -35.04
C LEU A 429 25.13 -11.62 -35.94
N GLY A 430 25.93 -12.67 -36.06
CA GLY A 430 27.07 -12.65 -36.98
C GLY A 430 26.66 -12.56 -38.45
N PHE A 431 25.52 -13.13 -38.85
CA PHE A 431 24.96 -12.88 -40.19
C PHE A 431 24.62 -11.40 -40.40
N ILE A 432 24.01 -10.72 -39.43
CA ILE A 432 23.68 -9.28 -39.54
C ILE A 432 24.96 -8.44 -39.70
N TYR A 433 25.99 -8.69 -38.90
CA TYR A 433 27.27 -7.98 -39.02
C TYR A 433 27.97 -8.24 -40.36
N ASN A 434 27.92 -9.47 -40.85
CA ASN A 434 28.44 -9.79 -42.18
C ASN A 434 27.64 -9.09 -43.29
N ILE A 435 26.31 -8.98 -43.17
CA ILE A 435 25.48 -8.24 -44.13
C ILE A 435 25.86 -6.76 -44.14
N ASP A 436 26.01 -6.14 -42.96
CA ASP A 436 26.43 -4.74 -42.83
C ASP A 436 27.77 -4.48 -43.54
N GLY A 437 28.79 -5.28 -43.22
CA GLY A 437 30.11 -5.17 -43.86
C GLY A 437 30.05 -5.34 -45.38
N ASN A 438 29.36 -6.37 -45.87
CA ASN A 438 29.24 -6.61 -47.32
C ASN A 438 28.46 -5.51 -48.05
N VAL A 439 27.43 -4.93 -47.43
CA VAL A 439 26.68 -3.80 -48.00
C VAL A 439 27.55 -2.55 -48.05
N TRP A 440 28.30 -2.28 -46.98
CA TRP A 440 29.26 -1.17 -46.93
C TRP A 440 30.33 -1.30 -48.01
N ASP A 441 30.96 -2.46 -48.12
CA ASP A 441 32.01 -2.74 -49.10
C ASP A 441 31.47 -2.71 -50.53
N GLY A 442 30.29 -3.28 -50.77
CA GLY A 442 29.62 -3.24 -52.07
C GLY A 442 29.28 -1.81 -52.51
N ARG A 443 28.77 -0.98 -51.59
CA ARG A 443 28.44 0.43 -51.89
C ARG A 443 29.70 1.25 -52.18
N ASN A 444 30.75 1.08 -51.39
CA ASN A 444 32.02 1.77 -51.62
C ASN A 444 32.71 1.30 -52.89
N THR A 445 32.60 0.02 -53.24
CA THR A 445 33.08 -0.51 -54.52
C THR A 445 32.40 0.19 -55.71
N LEU A 446 31.07 0.29 -55.70
CA LEU A 446 30.34 1.00 -56.76
C LEU A 446 30.69 2.49 -56.79
N ALA A 447 30.72 3.15 -55.64
CA ALA A 447 31.07 4.57 -55.51
C ALA A 447 32.50 4.86 -56.02
N TYR A 448 33.44 3.96 -55.74
CA TYR A 448 34.83 4.03 -56.22
C TYR A 448 34.91 3.98 -57.76
N LEU A 449 34.17 3.06 -58.37
CA LEU A 449 34.09 2.94 -59.83
C LEU A 449 33.45 4.17 -60.50
N LEU A 450 32.57 4.87 -59.79
CA LEU A 450 31.90 6.10 -60.22
C LEU A 450 32.65 7.39 -59.84
N ASP A 451 33.91 7.31 -59.39
CA ASP A 451 34.74 8.46 -59.00
C ASP A 451 34.17 9.31 -57.85
N VAL A 452 33.43 8.72 -56.91
CA VAL A 452 33.02 9.42 -55.69
C VAL A 452 34.25 9.70 -54.81
N PRO A 453 34.59 10.96 -54.49
CA PRO A 453 35.88 11.31 -53.87
C PRO A 453 36.21 10.53 -52.59
N TYR A 454 35.22 10.38 -51.70
CA TYR A 454 35.36 9.62 -50.45
C TYR A 454 35.80 8.17 -50.69
N ALA A 455 35.17 7.49 -51.64
CA ALA A 455 35.47 6.09 -51.94
C ALA A 455 36.84 5.93 -52.62
N VAL A 456 37.25 6.90 -53.44
CA VAL A 456 38.59 6.95 -54.06
C VAL A 456 39.68 6.97 -53.00
N GLU A 457 39.59 7.92 -52.08
CA GLU A 457 40.55 8.02 -50.98
C GLU A 457 40.61 6.73 -50.16
N HIS A 458 39.46 6.21 -49.76
CA HIS A 458 39.39 5.03 -48.89
C HIS A 458 39.90 3.75 -49.56
N VAL A 459 39.48 3.44 -50.80
CA VAL A 459 39.89 2.21 -51.50
C VAL A 459 41.38 2.24 -51.83
N GLU A 460 41.90 3.36 -52.33
CA GLU A 460 43.33 3.47 -52.66
C GLU A 460 44.22 3.43 -51.42
N ARG A 461 43.78 4.01 -50.31
CA ARG A 461 44.46 3.88 -49.01
C ARG A 461 44.53 2.41 -48.59
N VAL A 462 43.40 1.70 -48.58
CA VAL A 462 43.36 0.28 -48.19
C VAL A 462 44.23 -0.57 -49.10
N ALA A 463 44.22 -0.34 -50.42
CA ALA A 463 45.09 -1.07 -51.35
C ALA A 463 46.58 -0.91 -51.02
N ARG A 464 47.01 0.30 -50.65
CA ARG A 464 48.40 0.65 -50.36
C ARG A 464 48.85 0.22 -48.96
N GLU A 465 48.03 0.48 -47.96
CA GLU A 465 48.42 0.42 -46.54
C GLU A 465 47.78 -0.76 -45.79
N GLY A 466 46.81 -1.44 -46.41
CA GLY A 466 45.99 -2.44 -45.76
C GLY A 466 44.77 -1.86 -45.03
N VAL A 467 43.97 -2.76 -44.47
CA VAL A 467 42.83 -2.40 -43.62
C VAL A 467 43.28 -1.59 -42.41
N ALA A 468 42.40 -0.76 -41.85
CA ALA A 468 42.78 0.10 -40.73
C ALA A 468 43.16 -0.74 -39.49
N PRO A 469 44.26 -0.42 -38.76
CA PRO A 469 44.75 -1.25 -37.65
C PRO A 469 43.74 -1.47 -36.54
N ASP A 470 42.89 -0.47 -36.27
CA ASP A 470 41.88 -0.51 -35.21
C ASP A 470 40.51 -1.01 -35.69
N SER A 471 40.42 -1.49 -36.95
CA SER A 471 39.16 -2.01 -37.51
C SER A 471 38.93 -3.47 -37.14
N TYR A 472 37.66 -3.89 -37.14
CA TYR A 472 37.32 -5.31 -37.02
C TYR A 472 38.07 -6.19 -38.04
N ALA A 473 38.23 -5.72 -39.27
CA ALA A 473 38.94 -6.44 -40.32
C ALA A 473 40.39 -6.79 -39.94
N ALA A 474 41.09 -5.92 -39.21
CA ALA A 474 42.45 -6.18 -38.73
C ALA A 474 42.52 -7.31 -37.69
N THR A 475 41.41 -7.62 -37.02
CA THR A 475 41.32 -8.71 -36.04
C THR A 475 41.16 -10.09 -36.70
N ASN A 476 40.83 -10.14 -37.99
CA ASN A 476 40.62 -11.37 -38.74
C ASN A 476 41.59 -11.44 -39.94
N PRO A 477 42.60 -12.33 -39.92
CA PRO A 477 43.62 -12.39 -40.96
C PRO A 477 43.05 -12.56 -42.38
N PHE A 478 42.01 -13.38 -42.54
CA PHE A 478 41.37 -13.59 -43.83
C PHE A 478 40.69 -12.32 -44.34
N VAL A 479 39.92 -11.63 -43.50
CA VAL A 479 39.21 -10.40 -43.88
C VAL A 479 40.19 -9.28 -44.21
N ALA A 480 41.28 -9.15 -43.44
CA ALA A 480 42.33 -8.18 -43.70
C ALA A 480 43.00 -8.39 -45.06
N GLU A 481 43.42 -9.63 -45.34
CA GLU A 481 44.08 -10.01 -46.59
C GLU A 481 43.15 -9.86 -47.78
N PHE A 482 41.96 -10.47 -47.71
CA PHE A 482 40.95 -10.40 -48.77
C PHE A 482 40.53 -8.97 -49.08
N GLY A 483 40.26 -8.15 -48.06
CA GLY A 483 39.83 -6.76 -48.23
C GLY A 483 40.91 -5.91 -48.91
N GLN A 484 42.17 -6.08 -48.53
CA GLN A 484 43.28 -5.38 -49.19
C GLN A 484 43.46 -5.82 -50.64
N ASP A 485 43.41 -7.12 -50.91
CA ASP A 485 43.58 -7.65 -52.26
C ASP A 485 42.40 -7.29 -53.18
N MET A 486 41.18 -7.27 -52.65
CA MET A 486 40.01 -6.73 -53.35
C MET A 486 40.22 -5.26 -53.75
N CYS A 487 40.72 -4.42 -52.83
CA CYS A 487 41.01 -3.01 -53.14
C CYS A 487 42.11 -2.87 -54.21
N LYS A 488 43.20 -3.64 -54.14
CA LYS A 488 44.22 -3.66 -55.19
C LYS A 488 43.65 -4.06 -56.56
N ALA A 489 42.80 -5.09 -56.59
CA ALA A 489 42.14 -5.54 -57.79
C ALA A 489 41.19 -4.47 -58.37
N LEU A 490 40.43 -3.77 -57.51
CA LEU A 490 39.57 -2.66 -57.91
C LEU A 490 40.36 -1.49 -58.51
N VAL A 491 41.50 -1.12 -57.90
CA VAL A 491 42.40 -0.10 -58.44
C VAL A 491 42.88 -0.47 -59.85
N ALA A 492 43.28 -1.72 -60.05
CA ALA A 492 43.70 -2.22 -61.38
C ALA A 492 42.53 -2.34 -62.38
N PHE A 493 41.31 -2.57 -61.91
CA PHE A 493 40.12 -2.76 -62.74
C PHE A 493 39.49 -1.44 -63.20
N LYS A 494 39.47 -0.42 -62.33
CA LYS A 494 38.77 0.85 -62.57
C LYS A 494 39.07 1.51 -63.93
N PRO A 495 40.32 1.60 -64.43
CA PRO A 495 40.59 2.16 -65.75
C PRO A 495 39.89 1.39 -66.88
N LYS A 496 39.79 0.05 -66.77
CA LYS A 496 39.10 -0.80 -67.75
C LYS A 496 37.60 -0.54 -67.71
N PHE A 497 37.02 -0.43 -66.51
CA PHE A 497 35.62 -0.09 -66.33
C PHE A 497 35.29 1.28 -66.95
N GLN A 498 36.08 2.31 -66.63
CA GLN A 498 35.88 3.66 -67.16
C GLN A 498 36.04 3.74 -68.68
N ALA A 499 36.94 2.96 -69.27
CA ALA A 499 37.10 2.87 -70.72
C ALA A 499 35.83 2.38 -71.42
N VAL A 500 35.09 1.43 -70.83
CA VAL A 500 33.82 0.93 -71.37
C VAL A 500 32.71 1.98 -71.30
N PHE A 501 32.59 2.71 -70.18
CA PHE A 501 31.54 3.72 -70.01
C PHE A 501 31.83 5.05 -70.72
N LYS A 502 33.11 5.37 -71.02
CA LYS A 502 33.48 6.51 -71.87
C LYS A 502 33.13 6.32 -73.35
N MET A 503 32.79 5.10 -73.80
CA MET A 503 32.35 4.85 -75.19
C MET A 503 30.86 5.16 -75.45
N GLY A 504 30.07 5.48 -74.42
CA GLY A 504 28.63 5.78 -74.55
C GLY A 504 28.25 7.26 -74.42
N ALA A 505 29.21 8.16 -74.25
CA ALA A 505 28.99 9.61 -74.09
C ALA A 505 29.53 10.42 -75.29
N ALA A 506 29.32 9.91 -76.51
CA ALA A 506 29.58 10.58 -77.77
C ALA A 506 28.26 10.89 -78.49
#